data_AF-A0A8X6HM97-F1
#
_entry.id   AF-A0A8X6HM97-F1
#
_cell.length_a   1.000
_cell.length_b   1.000
_cell.length_c   1.000
_cell.angle_alpha   90.00
_cell.angle_beta   90.00
_cell.angle_gamma   90.00
#
_symmetry.space_group_name_H-M   'P 1'
#
loop_
_entity.id
_entity.type
_entity.pdbx_description
1 polymer ?
#
loop_
_entity_poly.entity_id
_entity_poly.type
_entity_poly.pdbx_seq_one_letter_code
_entity_poly.pdbx_strand_id
1 'polypeptide(L)'
;RNRRCIDKNFGSFFILWDHLFGTFEPEGDMKIVFGVTKPLQTFNPIMVQFNYLGNIWKRIWTVDGFINKLSVIFKGPGWSPGKPWLGNLEDIPEPKDDEKKYDPLLPGWLELYILFHASAMVIGYLQMILFLSKIPPWITFVNSLYLILTTISIGCLLDLSSWGPVLEILRCSLYFFLDTEIQKEFSSDYVFLYASIYAFRSLFFVSFILWMFAVPIFTKSK
;
A
#
# COMPACT_ATOMS: atom_id res chain seq x y z
N ARG A 1 -9.88 8.71 15.20
CA ARG A 1 -10.92 7.66 15.33
C ARG A 1 -12.01 8.04 16.30
N ASN A 2 -11.68 8.76 17.38
CA ASN A 2 -12.66 9.32 18.31
C ASN A 2 -13.73 10.11 17.54
N ARG A 3 -14.99 9.93 17.92
CA ARG A 3 -16.13 10.57 17.25
C ARG A 3 -16.01 12.10 17.24
N ARG A 4 -15.51 12.67 18.33
CA ARG A 4 -15.27 14.12 18.49
C ARG A 4 -14.33 14.70 17.41
N CYS A 5 -13.40 13.90 16.91
CA CYS A 5 -12.43 14.34 15.91
C CYS A 5 -12.89 14.10 14.46
N ILE A 6 -14.08 13.51 14.26
CA ILE A 6 -14.63 13.31 12.93
C ILE A 6 -15.11 14.66 12.39
N ASP A 7 -14.72 14.93 11.15
CA ASP A 7 -14.98 16.18 10.45
C ASP A 7 -14.41 17.44 11.14
N LYS A 8 -13.24 17.29 11.78
CA LYS A 8 -12.48 18.35 12.45
C LYS A 8 -11.02 18.36 11.99
N ASN A 9 -10.35 19.50 12.12
CA ASN A 9 -8.90 19.66 11.87
C ASN A 9 -8.44 19.15 10.49
N PHE A 10 -9.10 19.58 9.42
CA PHE A 10 -8.84 19.14 8.04
C PHE A 10 -7.67 19.86 7.37
N GLY A 11 -7.16 20.94 7.95
CA GLY A 11 -6.04 21.71 7.43
C GLY A 11 -4.75 20.90 7.50
N SER A 12 -4.46 20.11 6.47
CA SER A 12 -3.30 19.20 6.43
C SER A 12 -1.95 19.89 6.67
N PHE A 13 -1.80 21.16 6.29
CA PHE A 13 -0.57 21.94 6.43
C PHE A 13 -0.70 23.19 7.31
N PHE A 14 -1.82 23.90 7.23
CA PHE A 14 -2.05 25.13 8.00
C PHE A 14 -3.36 25.06 8.78
N ILE A 15 -3.26 25.16 10.10
CA ILE A 15 -4.41 25.19 11.02
C ILE A 15 -5.31 26.41 10.85
N LEU A 16 -4.81 27.45 10.16
CA LEU A 16 -5.55 28.68 9.86
C LEU A 16 -6.90 28.37 9.20
N TRP A 17 -6.95 27.37 8.32
CA TRP A 17 -8.19 26.98 7.63
C TRP A 17 -9.24 26.47 8.61
N ASP A 18 -8.84 25.67 9.61
CA ASP A 18 -9.76 25.15 10.61
C ASP A 18 -10.31 26.23 11.55
N HIS A 19 -9.51 27.26 11.83
CA HIS A 19 -9.99 28.43 12.56
C HIS A 19 -10.95 29.27 11.71
N LEU A 20 -10.66 29.47 10.43
CA LEU A 20 -11.49 30.26 9.51
C LEU A 20 -12.87 29.61 9.29
N PHE A 21 -12.89 28.29 9.11
CA PHE A 21 -14.12 27.52 8.85
C PHE A 21 -14.77 26.95 10.12
N GLY A 22 -14.19 27.19 11.30
CA GLY A 22 -14.74 26.73 12.58
C GLY A 22 -14.70 25.21 12.77
N THR A 23 -13.82 24.51 12.06
CA THR A 23 -13.59 23.06 12.18
C THR A 23 -12.46 22.71 13.16
N PHE A 24 -11.86 23.72 13.80
CA PHE A 24 -10.83 23.51 14.81
C PHE A 24 -11.38 22.80 16.04
N GLU A 25 -10.70 21.73 16.45
CA GLU A 25 -11.00 20.97 17.66
C GLU A 25 -9.70 20.77 18.45
N PRO A 26 -9.55 21.37 19.64
CA PRO A 26 -8.36 21.18 20.45
C PRO A 26 -8.28 19.77 21.03
N GLU A 27 -7.07 19.20 21.04
CA GLU A 27 -6.76 17.99 21.81
C GLU A 27 -6.79 18.35 23.31
N GLY A 28 -7.94 18.17 23.95
CA GLY A 28 -8.08 18.31 25.41
C GLY A 28 -7.52 17.10 26.16
N ASP A 29 -8.08 16.78 27.33
CA ASP A 29 -7.60 15.66 28.17
C ASP A 29 -7.99 14.26 27.65
N MET A 30 -8.72 14.18 26.52
CA MET A 30 -9.13 12.92 25.92
C MET A 30 -7.98 12.26 25.17
N LYS A 31 -7.76 10.97 25.41
CA LYS A 31 -6.85 10.16 24.61
C LYS A 31 -7.30 10.09 23.15
N ILE A 32 -6.49 10.66 22.25
CA ILE A 32 -6.74 10.62 20.81
C ILE A 32 -6.21 9.31 20.22
N VAL A 33 -7.11 8.56 19.59
CA VAL A 33 -6.78 7.34 18.86
C VAL A 33 -6.76 7.66 17.36
N PHE A 34 -5.58 7.64 16.77
CA PHE A 34 -5.37 7.97 15.36
C PHE A 34 -5.79 6.85 14.40
N GLY A 35 -5.98 7.21 13.13
CA GLY A 35 -6.33 6.30 12.04
C GLY A 35 -7.80 6.36 11.63
N VAL A 36 -8.17 5.44 10.74
CA VAL A 36 -9.53 5.31 10.18
C VAL A 36 -10.48 4.62 11.15
N THR A 37 -11.78 4.92 11.07
CA THR A 37 -12.81 4.36 11.97
C THR A 37 -12.88 2.84 11.92
N LYS A 38 -12.66 2.25 10.74
CA LYS A 38 -12.57 0.80 10.51
C LYS A 38 -11.14 0.45 10.11
N PRO A 39 -10.27 0.02 11.06
CA PRO A 39 -8.86 -0.24 10.79
C PRO A 39 -8.71 -1.39 9.80
N LEU A 40 -7.77 -1.24 8.88
CA LEU A 40 -7.39 -2.30 7.94
C LEU A 40 -6.34 -3.20 8.59
N GLN A 41 -6.47 -4.49 8.35
CA GLN A 41 -5.59 -5.53 8.90
C GLN A 41 -4.69 -6.08 7.77
N THR A 42 -4.01 -5.18 7.06
CA THR A 42 -3.17 -5.51 5.91
C THR A 42 -2.22 -4.36 5.56
N PHE A 43 -1.01 -4.68 5.17
CA PHE A 43 -0.02 -3.77 4.58
C PHE A 43 -0.03 -3.80 3.05
N ASN A 44 -0.89 -4.61 2.43
CA ASN A 44 -1.01 -4.65 0.97
C ASN A 44 -1.56 -3.31 0.44
N PRO A 45 -0.80 -2.56 -0.37
CA PRO A 45 -1.19 -1.22 -0.81
C PRO A 45 -2.44 -1.22 -1.68
N ILE A 46 -2.70 -2.29 -2.45
CA ILE A 46 -3.91 -2.41 -3.27
C ILE A 46 -5.13 -2.59 -2.37
N MET A 47 -5.03 -3.44 -1.34
CA MET A 47 -6.13 -3.57 -0.39
C MET A 47 -6.36 -2.27 0.37
N VAL A 48 -5.29 -1.58 0.80
CA VAL A 48 -5.41 -0.29 1.47
C VAL A 48 -6.12 0.75 0.59
N GLN A 49 -5.74 0.85 -0.68
CA GLN A 49 -6.29 1.83 -1.62
C GLN A 49 -7.71 1.51 -2.07
N PHE A 50 -8.01 0.24 -2.36
CA PHE A 50 -9.27 -0.16 -3.02
C PHE A 50 -10.33 -0.73 -2.06
N ASN A 51 -10.00 -1.08 -0.81
CA ASN A 51 -10.99 -1.64 0.12
C ASN A 51 -12.18 -0.70 0.34
N TYR A 52 -11.95 0.62 0.40
CA TYR A 52 -13.04 1.59 0.52
C TYR A 52 -13.95 1.60 -0.72
N LEU A 53 -13.38 1.55 -1.93
CA LEU A 53 -14.14 1.46 -3.18
C LEU A 53 -14.96 0.17 -3.26
N GLY A 54 -14.39 -0.96 -2.82
CA GLY A 54 -15.12 -2.23 -2.71
C GLY A 54 -16.32 -2.14 -1.74
N ASN A 55 -16.16 -1.44 -0.62
CA ASN A 55 -17.26 -1.20 0.32
C ASN A 55 -18.37 -0.31 -0.27
N ILE A 56 -18.01 0.73 -1.03
CA ILE A 56 -18.98 1.54 -1.79
C ILE A 56 -19.72 0.67 -2.79
N TRP A 57 -19.00 -0.12 -3.58
CA TRP A 57 -19.58 -1.01 -4.58
C TRP A 57 -20.58 -1.98 -3.96
N LYS A 58 -20.20 -2.65 -2.86
CA LYS A 58 -21.10 -3.52 -2.10
C LYS A 58 -22.35 -2.76 -1.63
N ARG A 59 -22.18 -1.54 -1.12
CA ARG A 59 -23.31 -0.71 -0.66
C ARG A 59 -24.29 -0.35 -1.78
N ILE A 60 -23.80 -0.04 -2.97
CA ILE A 60 -24.63 0.23 -4.16
C ILE A 60 -25.54 -0.98 -4.46
N TRP A 61 -25.03 -2.20 -4.30
CA TRP A 61 -25.82 -3.40 -4.55
C TRP A 61 -26.77 -3.78 -3.40
N THR A 62 -26.49 -3.34 -2.17
CA THR A 62 -27.35 -3.64 -1.01
C THR A 62 -28.52 -2.68 -0.82
N VAL A 63 -28.45 -1.46 -1.37
CA VAL A 63 -29.50 -0.44 -1.14
C VAL A 63 -30.52 -0.45 -2.27
N ASP A 64 -31.80 -0.46 -1.90
CA ASP A 64 -32.91 -0.44 -2.84
C ASP A 64 -33.18 0.95 -3.42
N GLY A 65 -33.56 0.98 -4.70
CA GLY A 65 -33.93 2.19 -5.43
C GLY A 65 -32.77 2.91 -6.13
N PHE A 66 -32.99 3.32 -7.38
CA PHE A 66 -31.97 3.93 -8.24
C PHE A 66 -31.38 5.22 -7.65
N ILE A 67 -32.23 6.10 -7.10
CA ILE A 67 -31.78 7.36 -6.46
C ILE A 67 -30.91 7.08 -5.24
N ASN A 68 -31.23 6.05 -4.47
CA ASN A 68 -30.44 5.67 -3.31
C ASN A 68 -29.08 5.11 -3.72
N LYS A 69 -29.02 4.34 -4.81
CA LYS A 69 -27.76 3.85 -5.40
C LYS A 69 -26.85 5.00 -5.83
N LEU A 70 -27.39 6.01 -6.51
CA LEU A 70 -26.65 7.23 -6.83
C LEU A 70 -26.22 7.99 -5.57
N SER A 71 -27.09 8.06 -4.57
CA SER A 71 -26.79 8.70 -3.28
C SER A 71 -25.62 8.05 -2.55
N VAL A 72 -25.40 6.72 -2.67
CA VAL A 72 -24.23 6.05 -2.09
C VAL A 72 -22.91 6.55 -2.70
N ILE A 73 -22.92 6.98 -3.97
CA ILE A 73 -21.72 7.47 -4.68
C ILE A 73 -21.42 8.92 -4.32
N PHE A 74 -22.46 9.77 -4.24
CA PHE A 74 -22.30 11.22 -4.06
C PHE A 74 -22.33 11.68 -2.60
N LYS A 75 -23.00 10.95 -1.72
CA LYS A 75 -23.12 11.33 -0.29
C LYS A 75 -22.02 10.70 0.56
N GLY A 76 -21.91 11.17 1.80
CA GLY A 76 -20.85 10.75 2.71
C GLY A 76 -20.89 9.24 3.04
N PRO A 77 -19.77 8.67 3.54
CA PRO A 77 -19.67 7.25 3.88
C PRO A 77 -20.69 6.80 4.93
N GLY A 78 -21.13 7.70 5.81
CA GLY A 78 -22.16 7.44 6.84
C GLY A 78 -23.60 7.47 6.33
N TRP A 79 -23.86 7.87 5.07
CA TRP A 79 -25.22 8.00 4.56
C TRP A 79 -25.95 6.66 4.42
N SER A 80 -27.25 6.64 4.69
CA SER A 80 -28.16 5.55 4.30
C SER A 80 -29.54 6.15 4.00
N PRO A 81 -30.46 5.42 3.35
CA PRO A 81 -31.84 5.90 3.19
C PRO A 81 -32.41 6.35 4.54
N GLY A 82 -32.96 7.57 4.58
CA GLY A 82 -33.47 8.20 5.80
C GLY A 82 -32.44 8.92 6.69
N LYS A 83 -31.14 8.86 6.41
CA LYS A 83 -30.10 9.58 7.17
C LYS A 83 -29.68 10.90 6.50
N PRO A 84 -29.13 11.86 7.27
CA PRO A 84 -28.51 13.09 6.76
C PRO A 84 -27.38 12.81 5.77
N TRP A 85 -27.02 13.81 4.97
CA TRP A 85 -26.01 13.68 3.89
C TRP A 85 -24.67 13.07 4.34
N LEU A 86 -24.19 13.44 5.53
CA LEU A 86 -22.93 12.93 6.09
C LEU A 86 -23.11 11.67 6.97
N GLY A 87 -24.34 11.21 7.16
CA GLY A 87 -24.69 10.22 8.18
C GLY A 87 -24.84 10.83 9.57
N ASN A 88 -25.03 9.98 10.57
CA ASN A 88 -25.08 10.40 11.97
C ASN A 88 -23.74 10.08 12.63
N LEU A 89 -23.17 11.05 13.36
CA LEU A 89 -21.94 10.84 14.13
C LEU A 89 -22.10 9.70 15.15
N GLU A 90 -23.32 9.49 15.66
CA GLU A 90 -23.67 8.43 16.60
C GLU A 90 -23.42 7.01 16.08
N ASP A 91 -23.44 6.83 14.76
CA ASP A 91 -23.18 5.54 14.11
C ASP A 91 -21.68 5.16 14.16
N ILE A 92 -20.81 6.12 14.45
CA ILE A 92 -19.37 5.91 14.45
C ILE A 92 -18.98 5.29 15.80
N PRO A 93 -18.46 4.04 15.82
CA PRO A 93 -18.05 3.41 17.06
C PRO A 93 -16.87 4.18 17.67
N GLU A 94 -16.91 4.42 18.98
CA GLU A 94 -15.75 4.95 19.68
C GLU A 94 -14.64 3.88 19.69
N PRO A 95 -13.37 4.29 19.54
CA PRO A 95 -12.25 3.38 19.56
C PRO A 95 -12.17 2.74 20.96
N LYS A 96 -12.08 1.41 21.02
CA LYS A 96 -11.87 0.74 22.30
C LYS A 96 -10.39 0.84 22.71
N ASP A 97 -10.13 0.98 23.99
CA ASP A 97 -8.76 1.11 24.53
C ASP A 97 -7.90 -0.14 24.32
N ASP A 98 -8.52 -1.31 24.11
CA ASP A 98 -7.88 -2.61 23.93
C ASP A 98 -7.62 -2.98 22.45
N GLU A 99 -7.98 -2.11 21.51
CA GLU A 99 -7.73 -2.35 20.09
C GLU A 99 -6.22 -2.33 19.78
N LYS A 100 -5.68 -3.51 19.49
CA LYS A 100 -4.30 -3.67 19.05
C LYS A 100 -4.15 -3.19 17.61
N LYS A 101 -3.13 -2.37 17.36
CA LYS A 101 -2.70 -2.00 16.01
C LYS A 101 -2.30 -3.26 15.25
N TYR A 102 -2.64 -3.31 13.96
CA TYR A 102 -2.20 -4.41 13.09
C TYR A 102 -0.68 -4.42 13.01
N ASP A 103 -0.08 -5.49 13.55
CA ASP A 103 1.35 -5.69 13.66
C ASP A 103 1.64 -7.20 13.73
N PRO A 104 1.69 -7.90 12.59
CA PRO A 104 2.07 -9.30 12.50
C PRO A 104 3.49 -9.51 13.02
N LEU A 105 3.69 -10.55 13.83
CA LEU A 105 5.02 -10.90 14.34
C LEU A 105 5.84 -11.55 13.23
N LEU A 106 6.81 -10.82 12.69
CA LEU A 106 7.69 -11.29 11.62
C LEU A 106 8.95 -11.94 12.20
N PRO A 107 9.48 -13.01 11.58
CA PRO A 107 10.80 -13.50 11.92
C PRO A 107 11.86 -12.50 11.41
N GLY A 108 12.90 -12.23 12.19
CA GLY A 108 13.88 -11.18 11.86
C GLY A 108 14.61 -11.34 10.53
N TRP A 109 14.76 -12.56 10.01
CA TRP A 109 15.32 -12.78 8.66
C TRP A 109 14.41 -12.21 7.56
N LEU A 110 13.09 -12.29 7.74
CA LEU A 110 12.11 -11.79 6.79
C LEU A 110 12.02 -10.27 6.84
N GLU A 111 12.12 -9.68 8.03
CA GLU A 111 12.24 -8.22 8.18
C GLU A 111 13.47 -7.69 7.44
N LEU A 112 14.63 -8.32 7.66
CA LEU A 112 15.87 -7.94 6.99
C LEU A 112 15.77 -8.12 5.47
N TYR A 113 15.16 -9.23 5.02
CA TYR A 113 14.89 -9.47 3.61
C TYR A 113 14.05 -8.35 2.99
N ILE A 114 12.94 -8.00 3.63
CA ILE A 114 12.03 -6.93 3.18
C ILE A 114 12.77 -5.59 3.14
N LEU A 115 13.58 -5.29 4.15
CA LEU A 115 14.38 -4.06 4.20
C LEU A 115 15.35 -3.95 3.03
N PHE A 116 16.07 -5.05 2.70
CA PHE A 116 16.99 -5.07 1.56
C PHE A 116 16.26 -4.87 0.23
N HIS A 117 15.12 -5.54 0.02
CA HIS A 117 14.34 -5.40 -1.21
C HIS A 117 13.65 -4.05 -1.34
N ALA A 118 13.18 -3.47 -0.23
CA ALA A 118 12.67 -2.09 -0.21
C ALA A 118 13.77 -1.08 -0.55
N SER A 119 14.98 -1.28 -0.02
CA SER A 119 16.14 -0.44 -0.34
C SER A 119 16.54 -0.58 -1.82
N ALA A 120 16.59 -1.81 -2.34
CA ALA A 120 16.88 -2.07 -3.75
C ALA A 120 15.83 -1.45 -4.67
N MET A 121 14.55 -1.48 -4.30
CA MET A 121 13.47 -0.79 -5.02
C MET A 121 13.70 0.72 -5.09
N VAL A 122 14.04 1.36 -3.97
CA VAL A 122 14.34 2.81 -3.92
C VAL A 122 15.53 3.15 -4.81
N ILE A 123 16.62 2.38 -4.70
CA ILE A 123 17.82 2.59 -5.53
C ILE A 123 17.49 2.38 -7.02
N GLY A 124 16.74 1.33 -7.37
CA GLY A 124 16.32 1.07 -8.76
C GLY A 124 15.43 2.19 -9.33
N TYR A 125 14.52 2.73 -8.52
CA TYR A 125 13.71 3.89 -8.89
C TYR A 125 14.57 5.15 -9.13
N LEU A 126 15.53 5.42 -8.24
CA LEU A 126 16.45 6.56 -8.40
C LEU A 126 17.30 6.41 -9.67
N GLN A 127 17.81 5.21 -9.96
CA GLN A 127 18.54 4.92 -11.19
C GLN A 127 17.68 5.15 -12.43
N MET A 128 16.42 4.69 -12.42
CA MET A 128 15.49 4.92 -13.53
C MET A 128 15.29 6.41 -13.82
N ILE A 129 15.15 7.24 -12.78
CA ILE A 129 15.01 8.70 -12.94
C ILE A 129 16.28 9.32 -13.52
N LEU A 130 17.46 8.94 -12.99
CA LEU A 130 18.74 9.49 -13.45
C LEU A 130 19.02 9.20 -14.94
N PHE A 131 18.51 8.08 -15.45
CA PHE A 131 18.69 7.66 -16.84
C PHE A 131 17.41 7.71 -17.68
N LEU A 132 16.38 8.44 -17.24
CA LEU A 132 15.07 8.49 -17.89
C LEU A 132 15.15 8.92 -19.36
N SER A 133 16.10 9.78 -19.73
CA SER A 133 16.30 10.25 -21.11
C SER A 133 16.87 9.19 -22.05
N LYS A 134 17.49 8.13 -21.51
CA LYS A 134 18.09 7.04 -22.30
C LYS A 134 17.17 5.84 -22.46
N ILE A 135 16.32 5.61 -21.46
CA ILE A 135 15.46 4.43 -21.43
C ILE A 135 14.22 4.70 -22.30
N PRO A 136 13.88 3.80 -23.26
CA PRO A 136 12.66 3.91 -24.04
C PRO A 136 11.40 4.02 -23.17
N PRO A 137 10.38 4.83 -23.56
CA PRO A 137 9.19 5.05 -22.73
C PRO A 137 8.42 3.78 -22.36
N TRP A 138 8.40 2.78 -23.23
CA TRP A 138 7.71 1.51 -22.95
C TRP A 138 8.43 0.70 -21.85
N ILE A 139 9.77 0.71 -21.82
CA ILE A 139 10.55 0.06 -20.74
C ILE A 139 10.28 0.77 -19.42
N THR A 140 10.28 2.11 -19.42
CA THR A 140 9.96 2.92 -18.24
C THR A 140 8.55 2.62 -17.72
N PHE A 141 7.57 2.49 -18.61
CA PHE A 141 6.19 2.14 -18.24
C PHE A 141 6.12 0.75 -17.59
N VAL A 142 6.74 -0.26 -18.20
CA VAL A 142 6.76 -1.62 -17.65
C VAL A 142 7.53 -1.67 -16.32
N ASN A 143 8.63 -0.96 -16.19
CA ASN A 143 9.38 -0.85 -14.93
C ASN A 143 8.54 -0.17 -13.83
N SER A 144 7.76 0.85 -14.18
CA SER A 144 6.83 1.49 -13.25
C SER A 144 5.76 0.51 -12.73
N LEU A 145 5.21 -0.34 -13.62
CA LEU A 145 4.31 -1.43 -13.20
C LEU A 145 5.02 -2.46 -12.31
N TYR A 146 6.29 -2.74 -12.58
CA TYR A 146 7.11 -3.63 -11.76
C TYR A 146 7.39 -3.07 -10.35
N LEU A 147 7.57 -1.75 -10.21
CA LEU A 147 7.68 -1.10 -8.89
C LEU A 147 6.38 -1.25 -8.09
N ILE A 148 5.23 -1.05 -8.74
CA ILE A 148 3.92 -1.31 -8.11
C ILE A 148 3.81 -2.78 -7.68
N LEU A 149 4.13 -3.73 -8.56
CA LEU A 149 4.18 -5.16 -8.22
C LEU A 149 5.09 -5.45 -7.02
N THR A 150 6.24 -4.77 -6.93
CA THR A 150 7.17 -4.91 -5.81
C THR A 150 6.55 -4.47 -4.49
N THR A 151 5.85 -3.33 -4.46
CA THR A 151 5.14 -2.89 -3.25
C THR A 151 4.04 -3.87 -2.83
N ILE A 152 3.34 -4.49 -3.79
CA ILE A 152 2.34 -5.52 -3.51
C ILE A 152 3.00 -6.76 -2.92
N SER A 153 4.12 -7.20 -3.50
CA SER A 153 4.87 -8.36 -3.01
C SER A 153 5.36 -8.15 -1.58
N ILE A 154 5.98 -7.01 -1.31
CA ILE A 154 6.42 -6.63 0.04
C ILE A 154 5.23 -6.60 1.01
N GLY A 155 4.11 -5.99 0.63
CA GLY A 155 2.90 -5.98 1.45
C GLY A 155 2.38 -7.37 1.78
N CYS A 156 2.38 -8.29 0.80
CA CYS A 156 2.00 -9.69 1.03
C CYS A 156 2.96 -10.42 1.98
N LEU A 157 4.26 -10.12 1.93
CA LEU A 157 5.25 -10.69 2.84
C LEU A 157 5.10 -10.16 4.28
N LEU A 158 4.87 -8.85 4.43
CA LEU A 158 4.56 -8.22 5.73
C LEU A 158 3.28 -8.79 6.36
N ASP A 159 2.30 -9.16 5.53
CA ASP A 159 1.05 -9.78 5.98
C ASP A 159 1.16 -11.29 6.23
N LEU A 160 2.33 -11.90 6.00
CA LEU A 160 2.55 -13.35 6.01
C LEU A 160 1.52 -14.10 5.14
N SER A 161 1.12 -13.49 4.02
CA SER A 161 0.09 -14.03 3.13
C SER A 161 0.56 -15.32 2.47
N SER A 162 -0.35 -16.29 2.31
CA SER A 162 -0.07 -17.56 1.63
C SER A 162 0.38 -17.39 0.18
N TRP A 163 0.01 -16.26 -0.45
CA TRP A 163 0.39 -15.93 -1.83
C TRP A 163 1.72 -15.17 -1.92
N GLY A 164 2.25 -14.66 -0.81
CA GLY A 164 3.50 -13.90 -0.75
C GLY A 164 4.68 -14.61 -1.41
N PRO A 165 5.00 -15.87 -1.03
CA PRO A 165 6.10 -16.63 -1.63
C PRO A 165 5.99 -16.80 -3.15
N VAL A 166 4.77 -17.11 -3.63
CA VAL A 166 4.52 -17.33 -5.06
C VAL A 166 4.68 -16.03 -5.84
N LEU A 167 4.14 -14.94 -5.31
CA LEU A 167 4.27 -13.61 -5.90
C LEU A 167 5.74 -13.17 -5.94
N GLU A 168 6.51 -13.51 -4.92
CA GLU A 168 7.92 -13.15 -4.82
C GLU A 168 8.80 -13.92 -5.82
N ILE A 169 8.52 -15.19 -6.07
CA ILE A 169 9.15 -15.98 -7.15
C ILE A 169 8.85 -15.37 -8.52
N LEU A 170 7.59 -15.02 -8.76
CA LEU A 170 7.18 -14.37 -10.02
C LEU A 170 7.86 -13.01 -10.18
N ARG A 171 7.92 -12.20 -9.12
CA ARG A 171 8.58 -10.90 -9.10
C ARG A 171 10.08 -11.03 -9.37
N CYS A 172 10.76 -12.01 -8.76
CA CYS A 172 12.18 -12.24 -9.01
C CYS A 172 12.44 -12.72 -10.44
N SER A 173 11.58 -13.60 -10.97
CA SER A 173 11.67 -14.05 -12.37
C SER A 173 11.51 -12.88 -13.36
N LEU A 174 10.51 -12.02 -13.12
CA LEU A 174 10.25 -10.84 -13.95
C LEU A 174 11.41 -9.84 -13.92
N TYR A 175 12.11 -9.71 -12.77
CA TYR A 175 13.28 -8.85 -12.68
C TYR A 175 14.34 -9.21 -13.72
N PHE A 176 14.68 -10.49 -13.88
CA PHE A 176 15.70 -10.92 -14.85
C PHE A 176 15.35 -10.56 -16.29
N PHE A 177 14.07 -10.65 -16.64
CA PHE A 177 13.59 -10.25 -17.96
C PHE A 177 13.77 -8.74 -18.15
N LEU A 178 13.30 -7.93 -17.19
CA LEU A 178 13.39 -6.47 -17.27
C LEU A 178 14.83 -5.96 -17.27
N ASP A 179 15.68 -6.52 -16.41
CA ASP A 179 17.11 -6.24 -16.36
C ASP A 179 17.78 -6.50 -17.72
N THR A 180 17.46 -7.61 -18.37
CA THR A 180 18.01 -7.96 -19.68
C THR A 180 17.58 -6.98 -20.78
N GLU A 181 16.35 -6.47 -20.74
CA GLU A 181 15.90 -5.44 -21.68
C GLU A 181 16.55 -4.08 -21.41
N ILE A 182 16.70 -3.69 -20.14
CA ILE A 182 17.33 -2.42 -19.76
C ILE A 182 18.81 -2.40 -20.16
N GLN A 183 19.55 -3.50 -19.95
CA GLN A 183 20.99 -3.57 -20.28
C GLN A 183 21.30 -3.30 -21.76
N LYS A 184 20.38 -3.63 -22.68
CA LYS A 184 20.56 -3.36 -24.12
C LYS A 184 20.70 -1.87 -24.44
N GLU A 185 20.16 -1.01 -23.59
CA GLU A 185 20.14 0.44 -23.79
C GLU A 185 21.41 1.15 -23.26
N PHE A 186 22.30 0.44 -22.56
CA PHE A 186 23.50 1.03 -21.95
C PHE A 186 24.79 0.41 -22.48
N SER A 187 25.74 1.25 -22.91
CA SER A 187 27.09 0.81 -23.28
C SER A 187 27.91 0.38 -22.05
N SER A 188 28.93 -0.47 -22.26
CA SER A 188 29.80 -1.01 -21.20
C SER A 188 30.61 0.03 -20.42
N ASP A 189 30.60 1.29 -20.84
CA ASP A 189 31.38 2.37 -20.23
C ASP A 189 30.83 2.79 -18.85
N TYR A 190 29.59 2.41 -18.54
CA TYR A 190 28.93 2.71 -17.26
C TYR A 190 29.31 1.72 -16.15
N VAL A 191 30.59 1.66 -15.77
CA VAL A 191 31.12 0.67 -14.82
C VAL A 191 30.32 0.59 -13.50
N PHE A 192 30.01 1.73 -12.89
CA PHE A 192 29.25 1.76 -11.63
C PHE A 192 27.80 1.29 -11.79
N LEU A 193 27.17 1.59 -12.93
CA LEU A 193 25.81 1.13 -13.24
C LEU A 193 25.81 -0.39 -13.41
N TYR A 194 26.74 -0.93 -14.20
CA TYR A 194 26.88 -2.37 -14.39
C TYR A 194 27.18 -3.10 -13.08
N ALA A 195 28.06 -2.56 -12.23
CA ALA A 195 28.31 -3.13 -10.91
C ALA A 195 27.03 -3.20 -10.06
N SER A 196 26.21 -2.14 -10.07
CA SER A 196 24.93 -2.14 -9.35
C SER A 196 23.91 -3.11 -9.94
N ILE A 197 23.85 -3.24 -11.26
CA ILE A 197 22.99 -4.18 -11.97
C ILE A 197 23.36 -5.62 -11.60
N TYR A 198 24.64 -5.99 -11.65
CA TYR A 198 25.09 -7.32 -11.24
C TYR A 198 24.81 -7.60 -9.77
N ALA A 199 25.00 -6.61 -8.88
CA ALA A 199 24.67 -6.74 -7.46
C ALA A 199 23.17 -7.03 -7.26
N PHE A 200 22.29 -6.32 -7.97
CA PHE A 200 20.86 -6.60 -7.95
C PHE A 200 20.55 -7.97 -8.52
N ARG A 201 21.12 -8.32 -9.67
CA ARG A 201 20.93 -9.65 -10.29
C ARG A 201 21.31 -10.78 -9.34
N SER A 202 22.39 -10.65 -8.59
CA SER A 202 22.76 -11.59 -7.53
C SER A 202 21.74 -11.62 -6.39
N LEU A 203 21.30 -10.45 -5.88
CA LEU A 203 20.28 -10.35 -4.83
C LEU A 203 18.97 -11.06 -5.25
N PHE A 204 18.48 -10.77 -6.45
CA PHE A 204 17.25 -11.36 -6.99
C PHE A 204 17.40 -12.85 -7.29
N PHE A 205 18.59 -13.32 -7.67
CA PHE A 205 18.87 -14.74 -7.86
C PHE A 205 18.82 -15.51 -6.55
N VAL A 206 19.54 -15.03 -5.54
CA VAL A 206 19.52 -15.63 -4.19
C VAL A 206 18.09 -15.64 -3.65
N SER A 207 17.36 -14.55 -3.85
CA SER A 207 15.96 -14.42 -3.44
C SER A 207 15.04 -15.42 -4.13
N PHE A 208 15.18 -15.58 -5.45
CA PHE A 208 14.41 -16.58 -6.22
C PHE A 208 14.62 -17.99 -5.66
N ILE A 209 15.89 -18.37 -5.43
CA ILE A 209 16.22 -19.69 -4.87
C ILE A 209 15.67 -19.85 -3.45
N LEU A 210 15.84 -18.84 -2.59
CA LEU A 210 15.32 -18.85 -1.22
C LEU A 210 13.81 -19.08 -1.21
N TRP A 211 13.05 -18.37 -2.04
CA TRP A 211 11.60 -18.50 -2.06
C TRP A 211 11.11 -19.80 -2.67
N MET A 212 11.81 -20.36 -3.66
CA MET A 212 11.52 -21.70 -4.19
C MET A 212 11.50 -22.77 -3.08
N PHE A 213 12.41 -22.66 -2.10
CA PHE A 213 12.43 -23.57 -0.94
C PHE A 213 11.49 -23.15 0.20
N ALA A 214 11.13 -21.87 0.31
CA ALA A 214 10.27 -21.36 1.38
C ALA A 214 8.76 -21.50 1.09
N VAL A 215 8.31 -21.66 -0.17
CA VAL A 215 6.88 -21.83 -0.51
C VAL A 215 6.15 -22.89 0.34
N PRO A 216 6.72 -24.09 0.58
CA PRO A 216 6.04 -25.14 1.34
C PRO A 216 5.81 -24.79 2.82
N ILE A 217 6.59 -23.86 3.37
CA ILE A 217 6.51 -23.47 4.79
C ILE A 217 5.31 -22.55 5.01
N PHE A 218 5.09 -21.59 4.12
CA PHE A 218 4.00 -20.62 4.22
C PHE A 218 2.65 -21.15 3.73
N THR A 219 2.64 -22.17 2.86
CA THR A 219 1.42 -22.78 2.33
C THR A 219 0.80 -23.82 3.26
N LYS A 220 1.58 -24.42 4.18
CA LYS A 220 1.11 -25.42 5.16
C LYS A 220 0.48 -24.83 6.43
N SER A 221 0.53 -23.51 6.63
CA SER A 221 0.01 -22.83 7.83
C SER A 221 -1.51 -22.56 7.79
N LYS A 222 -2.28 -23.35 7.05
CA LYS A 222 -3.75 -23.28 7.04
C LYS A 222 -4.37 -24.55 7.60
#